data_AF-A0A5V7ZS83-F1
#
_entry.id   AF-A0A5V7ZS83-F1
#
_cell.length_a   1.000
_cell.length_b   1.000
_cell.length_c   1.000
_cell.angle_alpha   90.00
_cell.angle_beta   90.00
_cell.angle_gamma   90.00
#
_symmetry.space_group_name_H-M   'P 1'
#
loop_
_entity.id
_entity.type
_entity.pdbx_description
1 polymer ?
#
loop_
_entity_poly.entity_id
_entity_poly.type
_entity_poly.pdbx_seq_one_letter_code
_entity_poly.pdbx_strand_id
1 'polypeptide(L)'
;MGTPLEILLVLTSQATMGDDPRLTGVWFEEQSTPYYALVDAGANVDIASIAGGEIPVDPHSIASEGMNPPSVECFLDDKVSMDKLEGSLKIDSIAPEGGAVMFLPGGHGTMWDLPGAGRSSICCRALGLTAGWSRRPATAEPDWLMSRKRMASRWLPAVASAPLPNA
;
A
#
# COMPACT_ATOMS: atom_id res chain seq x y z
N MET A 1 25.21 -2.84 8.86
CA MET A 1 23.90 -3.14 8.25
C MET A 1 23.11 -1.85 8.28
N GLY A 2 22.58 -1.39 7.14
CA GLY A 2 21.76 -0.18 7.09
C GLY A 2 20.47 -0.39 7.88
N THR A 3 19.89 0.68 8.40
CA THR A 3 18.54 0.63 9.00
C THR A 3 17.53 0.19 7.93
N PRO A 4 16.61 -0.74 8.25
CA PRO A 4 15.55 -1.14 7.33
C PRO A 4 14.74 0.08 6.86
N LEU A 5 14.17 -0.03 5.65
CA LEU A 5 13.31 1.02 5.13
C LEU A 5 11.98 0.99 5.90
N GLU A 6 11.60 2.12 6.49
CA GLU A 6 10.33 2.28 7.19
C GLU A 6 9.25 2.71 6.18
N ILE A 7 8.16 1.96 6.10
CA ILE A 7 7.04 2.22 5.19
C ILE A 7 5.74 2.23 5.98
N LEU A 8 4.91 3.23 5.70
CA LEU A 8 3.58 3.36 6.25
C LEU A 8 2.54 3.17 5.14
N LEU A 9 1.72 2.12 5.24
CA LEU A 9 0.50 2.00 4.45
C LEU A 9 -0.56 2.87 5.09
N VAL A 10 -1.06 3.88 4.38
CA VAL A 10 -2.14 4.74 4.86
C VAL A 10 -3.42 4.37 4.14
N LEU A 11 -4.36 3.82 4.90
CA LEU A 11 -5.64 3.31 4.42
C LEU A 11 -6.78 4.28 4.73
N THR A 12 -7.87 4.12 4.00
CA THR A 12 -9.12 4.85 4.27
C THR A 12 -9.73 4.39 5.59
N SER A 13 -10.45 5.29 6.25
CA SER A 13 -11.36 5.03 7.36
C SER A 13 -12.84 5.19 6.94
N GLN A 14 -13.12 5.38 5.65
CA GLN A 14 -14.46 5.55 5.12
C GLN A 14 -15.13 4.20 4.82
N ALA A 15 -16.23 3.90 5.53
CA ALA A 15 -16.95 2.63 5.42
C ALA A 15 -18.13 2.63 4.44
N THR A 16 -18.55 3.80 3.94
CA THR A 16 -19.72 3.95 3.06
C THR A 16 -19.44 4.84 1.85
N MET A 17 -20.24 4.69 0.79
CA MET A 17 -20.19 5.48 -0.43
C MET A 17 -20.76 6.91 -0.22
N GLY A 18 -20.22 7.63 0.77
CA GLY A 18 -20.70 8.95 1.19
C GLY A 18 -22.05 8.86 1.90
N ASP A 19 -23.04 9.60 1.38
CA ASP A 19 -24.42 9.61 1.88
C ASP A 19 -25.20 8.32 1.52
N ASP A 20 -24.65 7.49 0.65
CA ASP A 20 -25.23 6.21 0.27
C ASP A 20 -24.83 5.12 1.27
N PRO A 21 -25.79 4.35 1.84
CA PRO A 21 -25.51 3.33 2.85
C PRO A 21 -24.76 2.09 2.32
N ARG A 22 -24.48 2.00 1.01
CA ARG A 22 -23.64 0.94 0.46
C ARG A 22 -22.26 0.96 1.09
N LEU A 23 -21.84 -0.20 1.60
CA LEU A 23 -20.55 -0.41 2.23
C LEU A 23 -19.41 -0.31 1.21
N THR A 24 -18.28 0.24 1.66
CA THR A 24 -17.01 0.25 0.95
C THR A 24 -15.86 0.32 1.96
N GLY A 25 -14.64 0.49 1.48
CA GLY A 25 -13.46 0.62 2.29
C GLY A 25 -12.21 0.53 1.44
N VAL A 26 -11.15 -0.02 2.04
CA VAL A 26 -9.96 -0.43 1.29
C VAL A 26 -10.28 -1.60 0.36
N TRP A 27 -9.71 -1.60 -0.84
CA TRP A 27 -9.71 -2.80 -1.68
C TRP A 27 -8.61 -3.74 -1.18
N PHE A 28 -8.97 -4.90 -0.60
CA PHE A 28 -8.07 -5.68 0.23
C PHE A 28 -6.80 -6.17 -0.50
N GLU A 29 -6.88 -6.54 -1.78
CA GLU A 29 -5.69 -6.93 -2.57
C GLU A 29 -4.72 -5.76 -2.79
N GLU A 30 -5.23 -4.52 -2.87
CA GLU A 30 -4.41 -3.32 -3.08
C GLU A 30 -3.59 -2.96 -1.84
N GLN A 31 -3.92 -3.50 -0.66
CA GLN A 31 -3.09 -3.37 0.54
C GLN A 31 -2.23 -4.61 0.78
N SER A 32 -2.80 -5.82 0.68
CA SER A 32 -2.09 -7.06 1.03
C SER A 32 -0.94 -7.38 0.08
N THR A 33 -1.12 -7.14 -1.22
CA THR A 33 -0.10 -7.39 -2.24
C THR A 33 1.13 -6.50 -2.05
N PRO A 34 1.02 -5.17 -1.96
CA PRO A 34 2.19 -4.33 -1.67
C PRO A 34 2.73 -4.55 -0.26
N TYR A 35 1.89 -4.85 0.74
CA TYR A 35 2.37 -5.17 2.10
C TYR A 35 3.42 -6.29 2.06
N TYR A 36 3.08 -7.45 1.49
CA TYR A 36 4.01 -8.57 1.43
C TYR A 36 5.18 -8.32 0.48
N ALA A 37 4.96 -7.64 -0.66
CA ALA A 37 6.06 -7.28 -1.55
C ALA A 37 7.14 -6.41 -0.87
N LEU A 38 6.73 -5.56 0.07
CA LEU A 38 7.62 -4.69 0.84
C LEU A 38 8.27 -5.43 2.02
N VAL A 39 7.51 -6.24 2.75
CA VAL A 39 8.04 -7.09 3.83
C VAL A 39 9.08 -8.07 3.29
N ASP A 40 8.81 -8.72 2.16
CA ASP A 40 9.74 -9.65 1.49
C ASP A 40 11.00 -8.94 0.98
N ALA A 41 10.91 -7.64 0.70
CA ALA A 41 12.06 -6.80 0.35
C ALA A 41 12.87 -6.33 1.58
N GLY A 42 12.47 -6.72 2.79
CA GLY A 42 13.13 -6.37 4.05
C GLY A 42 12.76 -4.99 4.59
N ALA A 43 11.64 -4.40 4.14
CA ALA A 43 11.11 -3.18 4.73
C ALA A 43 10.33 -3.48 6.02
N ASN A 44 10.36 -2.53 6.95
CA ASN A 44 9.46 -2.50 8.08
C ASN A 44 8.18 -1.79 7.62
N VAL A 45 7.05 -2.49 7.70
CA VAL A 45 5.77 -2.02 7.18
C VAL A 45 4.75 -1.91 8.30
N ASP A 46 4.26 -0.70 8.56
CA ASP A 46 3.16 -0.42 9.49
C ASP A 46 1.92 0.07 8.75
N ILE A 47 0.77 -0.05 9.41
CA ILE A 47 -0.53 0.32 8.87
C ILE A 47 -1.11 1.48 9.70
N ALA A 48 -1.46 2.55 9.01
CA ALA A 48 -2.20 3.68 9.54
C ALA A 48 -3.49 3.90 8.74
N SER A 49 -4.41 4.63 9.34
CA SER A 49 -5.59 5.16 8.66
C SER A 49 -5.88 6.59 9.09
N ILE A 50 -6.82 7.24 8.40
CA ILE A 50 -7.17 8.63 8.67
C ILE A 50 -7.67 8.81 10.12
N ALA A 51 -8.56 7.94 10.57
CA ALA A 51 -9.12 7.97 11.92
C ALA A 51 -8.32 7.14 12.94
N GLY A 52 -7.50 6.17 12.48
CA GLY A 52 -6.96 5.11 13.32
C GLY A 52 -8.03 4.07 13.70
N GLY A 53 -7.60 2.98 14.33
CA GLY A 53 -8.48 1.87 14.73
C GLY A 53 -8.80 0.94 13.56
N GLU A 54 -10.01 0.36 13.58
CA GLU A 54 -10.43 -0.63 12.60
C GLU A 54 -10.60 0.00 11.21
N ILE A 55 -9.95 -0.61 10.22
CA ILE A 55 -10.04 -0.16 8.83
C ILE A 55 -11.23 -0.86 8.16
N PRO A 56 -12.17 -0.10 7.57
CA PRO A 56 -13.25 -0.69 6.80
C PRO A 56 -12.72 -1.34 5.52
N VAL A 57 -13.19 -2.55 5.24
CA VAL A 57 -12.85 -3.31 4.04
C VAL A 57 -14.04 -3.29 3.07
N ASP A 58 -13.75 -3.07 1.78
CA ASP A 58 -14.78 -3.21 0.75
C ASP A 58 -15.23 -4.69 0.66
N PRO A 59 -16.50 -5.01 0.90
CA PRO A 59 -16.96 -6.40 0.93
C PRO A 59 -16.84 -7.11 -0.42
N HIS A 60 -16.68 -6.37 -1.52
CA HIS A 60 -16.44 -6.94 -2.84
C HIS A 60 -14.97 -7.30 -3.10
N SER A 61 -14.06 -6.93 -2.19
CA SER A 61 -12.64 -7.18 -2.32
C SER A 61 -12.15 -8.47 -1.64
N ILE A 62 -13.05 -9.16 -0.92
CA ILE A 62 -12.80 -10.48 -0.33
C ILE A 62 -13.84 -11.47 -0.89
N ALA A 63 -13.34 -12.49 -1.57
CA ALA A 63 -14.07 -13.66 -2.02
C ALA A 63 -14.06 -14.77 -0.94
N SER A 64 -14.77 -15.86 -1.21
CA SER A 64 -14.72 -17.06 -0.38
C SER A 64 -13.29 -17.59 -0.24
N GLU A 65 -13.01 -18.23 0.90
CA GLU A 65 -11.72 -18.91 1.17
C GLU A 65 -11.28 -19.80 0.01
N GLY A 66 -10.02 -19.66 -0.40
CA GLY A 66 -9.42 -20.36 -1.52
C GLY A 66 -9.71 -19.75 -2.89
N MET A 67 -10.53 -18.70 -2.96
CA MET A 67 -10.84 -17.98 -4.20
C MET A 67 -10.21 -16.58 -4.24
N ASN A 68 -9.54 -16.15 -3.17
CA ASN A 68 -8.84 -14.87 -3.18
C ASN A 68 -7.46 -14.96 -3.85
N PRO A 69 -6.89 -13.82 -4.24
CA PRO A 69 -5.47 -13.73 -4.54
C PRO A 69 -4.61 -14.25 -3.37
N PRO A 70 -3.43 -14.86 -3.63
CA PRO A 70 -2.60 -15.43 -2.57
C PRO A 70 -2.22 -14.46 -1.44
N SER A 71 -1.95 -13.19 -1.78
CA SER A 71 -1.65 -12.14 -0.80
C SER A 71 -2.81 -11.87 0.15
N VAL A 72 -4.04 -11.94 -0.36
CA VAL A 72 -5.26 -11.75 0.45
C VAL A 72 -5.45 -12.92 1.40
N GLU A 73 -5.36 -14.17 0.91
CA GLU A 73 -5.45 -15.36 1.78
C GLU A 73 -4.38 -15.33 2.88
N CYS A 74 -3.12 -15.08 2.50
CA CYS A 74 -2.02 -14.99 3.47
C CYS A 74 -2.27 -13.90 4.52
N PHE A 75 -2.80 -12.74 4.12
CA PHE A 75 -3.07 -11.65 5.05
C PHE A 75 -4.21 -12.00 6.01
N LEU A 76 -5.28 -12.62 5.52
CA LEU A 76 -6.43 -13.04 6.35
C LEU A 76 -6.03 -14.09 7.40
N ASP A 77 -5.08 -14.96 7.06
CA ASP A 77 -4.55 -15.99 7.98
C ASP A 77 -3.45 -15.46 8.92
N ASP A 78 -2.85 -14.31 8.62
CA ASP A 78 -1.77 -13.73 9.39
C ASP A 78 -2.29 -12.82 10.51
N LYS A 79 -2.36 -13.38 11.72
CA LYS A 79 -2.83 -12.65 12.91
C LYS A 79 -2.06 -11.35 13.17
N VAL A 80 -0.76 -11.30 12.91
CA VAL A 80 0.03 -10.08 13.19
C VAL A 80 -0.36 -8.97 12.23
N SER A 81 -0.57 -9.31 10.95
CA SER A 81 -0.97 -8.36 9.93
C SER A 81 -2.44 -7.94 10.11
N MET A 82 -3.32 -8.85 10.52
CA MET A 82 -4.71 -8.54 10.89
C MET A 82 -4.80 -7.62 12.11
N ASP A 83 -4.00 -7.85 13.16
CA ASP A 83 -3.98 -6.99 14.35
C ASP A 83 -3.58 -5.54 13.98
N LYS A 84 -2.69 -5.35 13.00
CA LYS A 84 -2.35 -4.02 12.46
C LYS A 84 -3.50 -3.36 11.70
N LEU A 85 -4.33 -4.15 11.03
CA LEU A 85 -5.49 -3.67 10.27
C LEU A 85 -6.68 -3.32 11.18
N GLU A 86 -6.91 -4.12 12.23
CA GLU A 86 -7.94 -3.88 13.25
C GLU A 86 -7.54 -2.74 14.20
N GLY A 87 -6.25 -2.56 14.44
CA GLY A 87 -5.68 -1.58 15.38
C GLY A 87 -4.82 -0.51 14.73
N SER A 88 -5.19 -0.01 13.56
CA SER A 88 -4.33 0.89 12.78
C SER A 88 -3.96 2.17 13.52
N LEU A 89 -2.76 2.67 13.25
CA LEU A 89 -2.31 3.96 13.76
C LEU A 89 -3.15 5.10 13.18
N LYS A 90 -3.44 6.13 13.97
CA LYS A 90 -4.04 7.35 13.43
C LYS A 90 -2.97 8.18 12.72
N ILE A 91 -3.19 8.54 11.46
CA ILE A 91 -2.19 9.26 10.66
C ILE A 91 -1.72 10.58 11.32
N ASP A 92 -2.62 11.32 11.95
CA ASP A 92 -2.31 12.58 12.65
C ASP A 92 -1.44 12.40 13.90
N SER A 93 -1.31 11.18 14.42
CA SER A 93 -0.44 10.88 15.56
C SER A 93 1.01 10.58 15.16
N ILE A 94 1.28 10.43 13.86
CA ILE A 94 2.58 10.05 13.34
C ILE A 94 3.35 11.32 13.00
N ALA A 95 4.49 11.49 13.66
CA ALA A 95 5.36 12.62 13.38
C ALA A 95 6.02 12.46 11.99
N PRO A 96 6.01 13.49 11.14
CA PRO A 96 6.61 13.44 9.79
C PRO A 96 8.15 13.40 9.81
N GLU A 97 8.74 13.46 11.00
CA GLU A 97 10.16 13.51 11.27
C GLU A 97 10.75 12.09 11.29
N GLY A 98 10.77 11.49 10.10
CA GLY A 98 11.38 10.20 9.83
C GLY A 98 11.36 9.97 8.33
N GLY A 99 12.39 9.34 7.77
CA GLY A 99 12.49 9.03 6.34
C GLY A 99 11.47 7.99 5.84
N ALA A 100 10.33 7.86 6.50
CA ALA A 100 9.27 6.91 6.20
C ALA A 100 8.64 7.23 4.83
N VAL A 101 8.47 6.18 4.04
CA VAL A 101 7.78 6.25 2.75
C VAL A 101 6.31 5.92 2.99
N MET A 102 5.40 6.71 2.41
CA MET A 102 3.97 6.42 2.48
C MET A 102 3.53 5.68 1.22
N PHE A 103 2.75 4.62 1.41
CA PHE A 103 2.04 3.93 0.36
C PHE A 103 0.53 4.10 0.58
N LEU A 104 -0.21 4.43 -0.48
CA LEU A 104 -1.65 4.73 -0.42
C LEU A 104 -2.43 3.71 -1.27
N PRO A 105 -2.80 2.55 -0.69
CA PRO A 105 -3.74 1.61 -1.32
C PRO A 105 -5.08 2.29 -1.63
N GLY A 106 -5.72 1.83 -2.71
CA GLY A 106 -7.03 2.32 -3.14
C GLY A 106 -8.20 1.60 -2.47
N GLY A 107 -9.29 1.51 -3.23
CA GLY A 107 -10.65 1.27 -2.72
C GLY A 107 -11.50 2.54 -2.76
N HIS A 108 -12.81 2.41 -2.93
CA HIS A 108 -13.66 3.59 -3.17
C HIS A 108 -13.74 4.52 -1.95
N GLY A 109 -13.62 3.98 -0.73
CA GLY A 109 -13.63 4.79 0.50
C GLY A 109 -12.61 5.94 0.46
N THR A 110 -11.47 5.73 -0.21
CA THR A 110 -10.41 6.73 -0.37
C THR A 110 -10.86 8.04 -1.01
N MET A 111 -11.97 8.05 -1.74
CA MET A 111 -12.49 9.25 -2.39
C MET A 111 -13.03 10.29 -1.40
N TRP A 112 -13.37 9.89 -0.17
CA TRP A 112 -14.01 10.78 0.81
C TRP A 112 -13.04 11.35 1.83
N ASP A 113 -12.07 10.57 2.28
CA ASP A 113 -11.23 10.95 3.41
C ASP A 113 -9.79 11.32 3.00
N LEU A 114 -9.18 10.62 2.02
CA LEU A 114 -7.81 10.93 1.61
C LEU A 114 -7.63 12.34 1.02
N PRO A 115 -8.54 12.90 0.19
CA PRO A 115 -8.39 14.27 -0.32
C PRO A 115 -8.44 15.33 0.80
N GLY A 116 -9.21 15.05 1.86
CA GLY A 116 -9.43 15.93 3.01
C GLY A 116 -8.39 15.77 4.13
N ALA A 117 -7.71 14.62 4.20
CA ALA A 117 -6.67 14.29 5.18
C ALA A 117 -5.45 15.22 5.16
N GLY A 118 -5.38 16.13 4.17
CA GLY A 118 -4.69 17.38 4.34
C GLY A 118 -3.22 17.35 3.94
N ARG A 119 -2.91 18.32 3.09
CA ARG A 119 -1.62 18.87 2.66
C ARG A 119 -0.59 19.19 3.77
N SER A 120 -0.82 18.80 5.03
CA SER A 120 0.04 19.12 6.17
C SER A 120 0.74 17.87 6.76
N SER A 121 0.16 16.68 6.63
CA SER A 121 0.70 15.41 7.16
C SER A 121 1.39 14.55 6.09
N ILE A 122 0.95 14.65 4.83
CA ILE A 122 1.54 13.93 3.67
C ILE A 122 2.68 14.75 3.04
N CYS A 123 3.65 15.20 3.84
CA CYS A 123 4.89 15.80 3.32
C CYS A 123 6.04 14.78 3.18
N CYS A 124 5.71 13.49 3.19
CA CYS A 124 6.63 12.38 2.94
C CYS A 124 6.55 11.95 1.47
N ARG A 125 7.65 11.44 0.92
CA ARG A 125 7.70 10.93 -0.46
C ARG A 125 6.68 9.79 -0.64
N ALA A 126 5.53 10.09 -1.25
CA ALA A 126 4.52 9.10 -1.58
C ALA A 126 4.97 8.26 -2.80
N LEU A 127 4.95 6.94 -2.67
CA LEU A 127 5.05 6.04 -3.83
C LEU A 127 3.64 5.83 -4.38
N GLY A 128 3.26 6.62 -5.39
CA GLY A 128 1.96 6.48 -6.06
C GLY A 128 1.96 5.35 -7.08
N LEU A 129 1.08 4.36 -6.89
CA LEU A 129 0.61 3.47 -7.96
C LEU A 129 -0.89 3.74 -8.22
N THR A 130 -1.22 4.94 -8.69
CA THR A 130 -2.53 5.13 -9.33
C THR A 130 -2.43 4.64 -10.77
N ALA A 131 -3.23 3.64 -11.12
CA ALA A 131 -3.51 3.31 -12.51
C ALA A 131 -4.07 4.56 -13.22
N GLY A 132 -3.24 5.21 -14.04
CA GLY A 132 -3.67 6.12 -15.09
C GLY A 132 -4.29 7.46 -14.68
N TRP A 133 -3.45 8.45 -14.33
CA TRP A 133 -3.74 9.81 -14.79
C TRP A 133 -2.47 10.51 -15.29
N SER A 134 -2.22 10.35 -16.59
CA SER A 134 -1.31 11.20 -17.35
C SER A 134 -2.08 11.70 -18.57
N ARG A 135 -2.27 13.02 -18.66
CA ARG A 135 -2.69 13.64 -19.92
C ARG A 135 -1.58 13.39 -20.95
N ARG A 136 -1.79 12.45 -21.87
CA ARG A 136 -1.09 12.36 -23.15
C ARG A 136 -2.07 12.02 -24.27
N PRO A 137 -1.83 12.52 -25.50
CA PRO A 137 -2.80 12.47 -26.59
C PRO A 137 -2.98 11.05 -27.15
N ALA A 138 -4.20 10.80 -27.63
CA ALA A 138 -4.75 9.53 -28.05
C ALA A 138 -4.18 9.03 -29.39
N THR A 139 -2.93 8.59 -29.44
CA THR A 139 -2.40 7.81 -30.59
C THR A 139 -1.23 6.92 -30.15
N ALA A 140 -1.50 5.81 -29.46
CA ALA A 140 -0.57 4.67 -29.39
C ALA A 140 -1.32 3.40 -28.93
N GLU A 141 -1.11 2.30 -29.65
CA GLU A 141 -1.74 0.99 -29.41
C GLU A 141 -1.30 0.33 -28.08
N PRO A 142 -2.11 -0.61 -27.52
CA PRO A 142 -1.90 -1.10 -26.16
C PRO A 142 -0.89 -2.27 -26.11
N ASP A 143 0.26 -2.02 -25.50
CA ASP A 143 1.33 -3.01 -25.33
C ASP A 143 1.36 -3.55 -23.88
N TRP A 144 0.39 -4.40 -23.54
CA TRP A 144 0.19 -4.94 -22.18
C TRP A 144 1.20 -6.04 -21.78
N LEU A 145 2.11 -6.46 -22.68
CA LEU A 145 2.96 -7.64 -22.45
C LEU A 145 4.41 -7.35 -21.99
N MET A 146 4.85 -6.08 -21.93
CA MET A 146 6.26 -5.73 -21.67
C MET A 146 6.62 -5.30 -20.23
N SER A 147 5.67 -5.23 -19.29
CA SER A 147 5.96 -4.68 -17.95
C SER A 147 6.52 -5.64 -16.89
N ARG A 148 6.50 -6.97 -17.11
CA ARG A 148 7.03 -7.91 -16.08
C ARG A 148 8.55 -7.92 -15.95
N LYS A 149 9.31 -7.65 -17.02
CA LYS A 149 10.79 -7.67 -16.98
C LYS A 149 11.43 -6.32 -16.60
N ARG A 150 10.67 -5.22 -16.67
CA ARG A 150 11.19 -3.87 -16.37
C ARG A 150 10.97 -3.41 -14.93
N MET A 151 10.07 -4.05 -14.18
CA MET A 151 9.92 -3.80 -12.75
C MET A 151 11.14 -4.33 -11.97
N ALA A 152 11.53 -5.59 -12.16
CA ALA A 152 12.69 -6.16 -11.46
C ALA A 152 14.03 -5.43 -11.74
N SER A 153 14.20 -4.87 -12.94
CA SER A 153 15.47 -4.26 -13.38
C SER A 153 15.63 -2.78 -13.02
N ARG A 154 14.61 -2.12 -12.46
CA ARG A 154 14.71 -0.72 -12.01
C ARG A 154 14.89 -0.58 -10.49
N TRP A 155 14.74 -1.68 -9.73
CA TRP A 155 14.90 -1.73 -8.27
C TRP A 155 16.20 -2.41 -7.80
N LEU A 156 17.04 -2.89 -8.72
CA LEU A 156 18.41 -3.35 -8.45
C LEU A 156 19.34 -2.63 -9.42
N PRO A 157 20.15 -1.65 -8.95
CA PRO A 157 21.51 -2.02 -8.56
C PRO A 157 22.11 -1.14 -7.44
N ALA A 158 22.51 -1.75 -6.31
CA ALA A 158 23.62 -1.27 -5.46
C ALA A 158 24.06 -2.27 -4.37
N VAL A 159 24.09 -3.58 -4.64
CA VAL A 159 24.84 -4.54 -3.78
C VAL A 159 25.54 -5.54 -4.69
N ALA A 160 26.57 -5.10 -5.41
CA ALA A 160 27.46 -6.00 -6.16
C ALA A 160 28.83 -5.34 -6.39
N SER A 161 29.55 -5.01 -5.32
CA SER A 161 30.99 -4.74 -5.37
C SER A 161 31.60 -4.64 -3.97
N ALA A 162 31.67 -5.78 -3.26
CA ALA A 162 32.62 -5.93 -2.16
C ALA A 162 33.50 -7.17 -2.46
N PRO A 163 34.84 -7.02 -2.51
CA PRO A 163 35.74 -8.14 -2.80
C PRO A 163 35.76 -9.13 -1.62
N LEU A 164 35.76 -10.42 -1.93
CA LEU A 164 35.92 -11.50 -0.94
C LEU A 164 37.33 -11.47 -0.33
N PRO A 165 37.49 -11.58 1.00
CA PRO A 165 38.80 -11.78 1.59
C PRO A 165 39.33 -13.19 1.32
N ASN A 166 40.61 -13.26 0.96
CA ASN A 166 41.37 -14.46 0.61
C ASN A 166 41.27 -15.57 1.67
N ALA A 167 41.13 -16.80 1.19
CA ALA A 167 41.49 -18.04 1.90
C ALA A 167 42.65 -18.70 1.14
#